data_AF-A0A120K588-F1
#
_entry.id   AF-A0A120K588-F1
#
_cell.length_a   1.000
_cell.length_b   1.000
_cell.length_c   1.000
_cell.angle_alpha   90.00
_cell.angle_beta   90.00
_cell.angle_gamma   90.00
#
_symmetry.space_group_name_H-M   'P 1'
#
loop_
_entity.id
_entity.type
_entity.pdbx_description
1 polymer ?
#
loop_
_entity_poly.entity_id
_entity_poly.type
_entity_poly.pdbx_seq_one_letter_code
_entity_poly.pdbx_strand_id
1 'polypeptide(L)'
;MLPLNISVRGKAGPSWLIALRSKEQAAKLMNDVLKRFALGTLVNLDSYFYSNGGRSFVESLLEDPVGTYVKTLNVLPESMAKSVIRIALRSLGNFSVMELESALSSLKAGDPRPFLNLVFGTSE
;
A
#
# COMPACT_ATOMS: atom_id res chain seq x y z
N MET A 1 -14.82 60.08 -39.88
CA MET A 1 -13.52 59.87 -39.19
C MET A 1 -13.49 58.44 -38.66
N LEU A 2 -12.32 57.79 -38.77
CA LEU A 2 -12.03 56.35 -38.63
C LEU A 2 -12.39 55.72 -37.26
N PRO A 3 -12.52 54.37 -37.18
CA PRO A 3 -13.08 53.67 -36.03
C PRO A 3 -12.05 53.43 -34.91
N LEU A 4 -12.50 53.46 -33.65
CA LEU A 4 -11.70 53.00 -32.52
C LEU A 4 -11.81 51.48 -32.37
N ASN A 5 -10.74 50.82 -32.79
CA ASN A 5 -10.42 49.43 -32.52
C ASN A 5 -10.03 49.28 -31.04
N ILE A 6 -10.85 48.61 -30.23
CA ILE A 6 -10.39 48.01 -28.97
C ILE A 6 -10.79 46.53 -29.00
N SER A 7 -9.82 45.73 -29.44
CA SER A 7 -9.71 44.32 -29.13
C SER A 7 -9.61 44.13 -27.61
N VAL A 8 -10.57 43.43 -27.01
CA VAL A 8 -10.34 42.75 -25.73
C VAL A 8 -10.59 41.27 -25.93
N ARG A 9 -9.47 40.61 -26.25
CA ARG A 9 -9.11 39.21 -26.05
C ARG A 9 -10.04 38.44 -25.12
N GLY A 10 -10.42 37.26 -25.61
CA GLY A 10 -11.20 36.28 -24.88
C GLY A 10 -10.68 36.03 -23.47
N LYS A 11 -11.62 36.07 -22.52
CA LYS A 11 -11.48 35.28 -21.30
C LYS A 11 -11.65 33.83 -21.72
N ALA A 12 -10.55 33.19 -22.11
CA ALA A 12 -10.44 31.75 -21.98
C ALA A 12 -10.76 31.45 -20.50
N GLY A 13 -11.88 30.77 -20.28
CA GLY A 13 -12.18 30.17 -18.99
C GLY A 13 -10.99 29.34 -18.52
N PRO A 14 -10.88 29.08 -17.22
CA PRO A 14 -9.66 28.52 -16.69
C PRO A 14 -9.39 27.14 -17.32
N SER A 15 -8.22 27.03 -17.94
CA SER A 15 -7.72 25.95 -18.81
C SER A 15 -7.56 24.58 -18.12
N TRP A 16 -8.17 24.37 -16.95
CA TRP A 16 -8.15 23.10 -16.22
C TRP A 16 -9.34 22.20 -16.56
N LEU A 17 -10.24 22.64 -17.45
CA LEU A 17 -11.20 21.76 -18.11
C LEU A 17 -10.44 20.81 -19.06
N ILE A 18 -9.90 19.75 -18.47
CA ILE A 18 -9.84 18.40 -19.02
C ILE A 18 -9.32 18.41 -20.45
N ALA A 19 -8.01 18.63 -20.60
CA ALA A 19 -7.34 18.00 -21.73
C ALA A 19 -7.70 16.52 -21.65
N LEU A 20 -8.39 16.00 -22.66
CA LEU A 20 -8.69 14.59 -22.87
C LEU A 20 -7.40 13.81 -22.62
N ARG A 21 -7.20 13.33 -21.39
CA ARG A 21 -6.10 12.42 -21.10
C ARG A 21 -6.46 11.18 -21.89
N SER A 22 -5.58 10.78 -22.81
CA SER A 22 -5.76 9.47 -23.44
C SER A 22 -5.88 8.42 -22.34
N LYS A 23 -6.55 7.30 -22.63
CA LYS A 23 -6.71 6.20 -21.65
C LYS A 23 -5.37 5.82 -21.02
N GLU A 24 -4.29 5.86 -21.81
CA GLU A 24 -2.91 5.59 -21.40
C GLU A 24 -2.38 6.63 -20.43
N GLN A 25 -2.60 7.93 -20.69
CA GLN A 25 -2.18 9.01 -19.80
C GLN A 25 -2.92 8.99 -18.46
N ALA A 26 -4.22 8.66 -18.48
CA ALA A 26 -5.01 8.49 -17.26
C ALA A 26 -4.50 7.29 -16.44
N ALA A 27 -4.32 6.13 -17.08
CA ALA A 27 -3.82 4.92 -16.42
C ALA A 27 -2.42 5.13 -15.81
N LYS A 28 -1.52 5.83 -16.53
CA LYS A 28 -0.19 6.16 -16.02
C LYS A 28 -0.26 7.01 -14.74
N LEU A 29 -1.06 8.08 -14.76
CA LEU A 29 -1.22 8.95 -13.59
C LEU A 29 -1.80 8.17 -12.40
N MET A 30 -2.85 7.37 -12.62
CA MET A 30 -3.45 6.56 -11.56
C MET A 30 -2.44 5.58 -10.96
N ASN A 31 -1.67 4.89 -11.80
CA ASN A 31 -0.62 3.98 -11.35
C ASN A 31 0.45 4.70 -10.52
N ASP A 32 0.88 5.90 -10.91
CA ASP A 32 1.88 6.67 -10.17
C ASP A 32 1.35 7.10 -8.79
N VAL A 33 0.07 7.50 -8.71
CA VAL A 33 -0.58 7.82 -7.43
C VAL A 33 -0.70 6.58 -6.55
N LEU A 34 -1.10 5.43 -7.10
CA LEU A 34 -1.22 4.18 -6.36
C LEU A 34 0.14 3.71 -5.80
N LYS A 35 1.24 3.86 -6.56
CA LYS A 35 2.60 3.56 -6.07
C LYS A 35 2.99 4.44 -4.89
N ARG A 36 2.69 5.75 -4.96
CA ARG A 36 2.95 6.68 -3.84
C ARG A 36 2.10 6.34 -2.63
N PHE A 37 0.85 5.96 -2.83
CA PHE A 37 -0.02 5.48 -1.75
C PHE A 37 0.57 4.24 -1.08
N ALA A 38 1.03 3.25 -1.84
CA ALA A 38 1.66 2.05 -1.29
C ALA A 38 2.92 2.38 -0.46
N LEU A 39 3.76 3.30 -0.93
CA LEU A 39 4.92 3.79 -0.18
C LEU A 39 4.49 4.51 1.10
N GLY A 40 3.49 5.38 1.03
CA GLY A 40 2.95 6.10 2.19
C GLY A 40 2.39 5.16 3.26
N THR A 41 1.73 4.06 2.84
CA THR A 41 1.25 3.02 3.75
C THR A 41 2.40 2.35 4.51
N LEU A 42 3.49 2.00 3.83
CA LEU A 42 4.66 1.40 4.48
C LEU A 42 5.31 2.39 5.46
N VAL A 43 5.50 3.64 5.05
CA VAL A 43 6.06 4.69 5.93
C VAL A 43 5.19 4.89 7.17
N ASN A 44 3.87 4.86 7.03
CA ASN A 44 2.95 5.00 8.16
C ASN A 44 3.05 3.81 9.13
N LEU A 45 3.16 2.58 8.59
CA LEU A 45 3.39 1.39 9.41
C LEU A 45 4.73 1.47 10.15
N ASP A 46 5.82 1.78 9.45
CA ASP A 46 7.14 1.91 10.07
C ASP A 46 7.15 3.01 11.14
N SER A 47 6.56 4.17 10.87
CA SER A 47 6.43 5.24 11.86
C SER A 47 5.71 4.77 13.12
N TYR A 48 4.63 4.01 12.98
CA TYR A 48 3.91 3.44 14.11
C TYR A 48 4.75 2.42 14.88
N PHE A 49 5.40 1.47 14.19
CA PHE A 49 6.18 0.42 14.85
C PHE A 49 7.47 0.93 15.49
N TYR A 50 8.18 1.87 14.86
CA TYR A 50 9.33 2.51 15.48
C TYR A 50 8.94 3.25 16.76
N SER A 51 7.81 3.97 16.74
CA SER A 51 7.33 4.72 17.92
C SER A 51 6.93 3.82 19.10
N ASN A 52 6.50 2.58 18.83
CA ASN A 52 5.95 1.67 19.86
C ASN A 52 6.90 0.52 20.25
N GLY A 53 7.96 0.27 19.47
CA GLY A 53 8.84 -0.89 19.68
C GLY A 53 10.28 -0.70 19.19
N GLY A 54 10.64 0.49 18.69
CA GLY A 54 12.01 0.81 18.29
C GLY A 54 12.53 0.06 17.04
N ARG A 55 11.64 -0.54 16.26
CA ARG A 55 11.96 -1.35 15.07
C ARG A 55 10.91 -1.15 13.97
N SER A 56 11.26 -1.47 12.73
CA SER A 56 10.36 -1.38 11.58
C SER A 56 9.19 -2.36 11.66
N PHE A 57 8.18 -2.16 10.81
CA PHE A 57 7.06 -3.10 10.68
C PHE A 57 7.55 -4.50 10.28
N VAL A 58 8.46 -4.60 9.32
CA VAL A 58 8.95 -5.89 8.81
C VAL A 58 9.79 -6.61 9.87
N GLU A 59 10.69 -5.90 10.57
CA GLU A 59 11.45 -6.50 11.68
C GLU A 59 10.52 -7.00 12.79
N SER A 60 9.50 -6.21 13.15
CA SER A 60 8.48 -6.64 14.10
C SER A 60 7.74 -7.89 13.62
N LEU A 61 7.39 -7.93 12.34
CA LEU A 61 6.64 -9.04 11.74
C LEU A 61 7.44 -10.34 11.75
N LEU A 62 8.76 -10.27 11.61
CA LEU A 62 9.64 -11.44 11.67
C LEU A 62 9.87 -11.92 13.10
N GLU A 63 9.95 -11.00 14.08
CA GLU A 63 10.21 -11.34 15.48
C GLU A 63 8.95 -11.79 16.23
N ASP A 64 7.81 -11.11 16.03
CA ASP A 64 6.52 -11.41 16.63
C ASP A 64 5.40 -11.24 15.58
N PRO A 65 5.17 -12.26 14.73
CA PRO A 65 4.19 -12.17 13.64
C PRO A 65 2.76 -11.90 14.13
N VAL A 66 2.35 -12.55 15.21
CA VAL A 66 0.99 -12.46 15.76
C VAL A 66 0.77 -11.08 16.40
N GLY A 67 1.66 -10.66 17.30
CA GLY A 67 1.54 -9.35 17.93
C GLY A 67 1.67 -8.21 16.92
N THR A 68 2.50 -8.38 15.89
CA THR A 68 2.61 -7.41 14.79
C THR A 68 1.33 -7.35 13.96
N TYR A 69 0.73 -8.49 13.62
CA TYR A 69 -0.58 -8.52 12.94
C TYR A 69 -1.63 -7.75 13.74
N VAL A 70 -1.76 -8.03 15.05
CA VAL A 70 -2.72 -7.36 15.94
C VAL A 70 -2.45 -5.85 16.00
N LYS A 71 -1.20 -5.44 16.20
CA LYS A 71 -0.81 -4.02 16.25
C LYS A 71 -1.06 -3.29 14.94
N THR A 72 -0.92 -3.97 13.80
CA THR A 72 -1.19 -3.40 12.47
C THR A 72 -2.65 -3.01 12.31
N LEU A 73 -3.59 -3.70 12.98
CA LEU A 73 -5.02 -3.39 12.93
C LEU A 73 -5.38 -2.04 13.59
N ASN A 74 -4.48 -1.46 14.40
CA ASN A 74 -4.65 -0.11 14.93
C ASN A 74 -4.34 0.98 13.88
N VAL A 75 -3.66 0.62 12.80
CA VAL A 75 -3.21 1.54 11.75
C VAL A 75 -4.00 1.35 10.46
N LEU A 76 -4.32 0.09 10.12
CA LEU A 76 -4.96 -0.27 8.87
C LEU A 76 -6.18 -1.17 9.10
N PRO A 77 -7.22 -1.08 8.25
CA PRO A 77 -8.28 -2.08 8.20
C PRO A 77 -7.74 -3.49 7.95
N GLU A 78 -8.42 -4.52 8.47
CA GLU A 78 -7.98 -5.93 8.37
C GLU A 78 -7.67 -6.36 6.93
N SER A 79 -8.49 -5.95 5.95
CA SER A 79 -8.27 -6.28 4.54
C SER A 79 -6.97 -5.70 3.99
N MET A 80 -6.59 -4.50 4.41
CA MET A 80 -5.33 -3.86 4.02
C MET A 80 -4.14 -4.48 4.74
N ALA A 81 -4.25 -4.73 6.05
CA ALA A 81 -3.22 -5.41 6.83
C ALA A 81 -2.87 -6.78 6.21
N LYS A 82 -3.88 -7.59 5.91
CA LYS A 82 -3.71 -8.87 5.20
C LYS A 82 -3.04 -8.70 3.86
N SER A 83 -3.42 -7.68 3.10
CA SER A 83 -2.85 -7.42 1.77
C SER A 83 -1.37 -7.04 1.85
N VAL A 84 -0.98 -6.19 2.80
CA VAL A 84 0.42 -5.80 3.02
C VAL A 84 1.26 -7.01 3.42
N ILE A 85 0.79 -7.81 4.38
CA ILE A 85 1.50 -9.02 4.82
C ILE A 85 1.58 -10.05 3.69
N ARG A 86 0.52 -10.21 2.89
CA ARG A 86 0.53 -11.08 1.70
C ARG A 86 1.58 -10.64 0.69
N ILE A 87 1.70 -9.33 0.43
CA ILE A 87 2.71 -8.77 -0.47
C ILE A 87 4.12 -9.02 0.08
N ALA A 88 4.31 -8.83 1.39
CA ALA A 88 5.59 -9.12 2.05
C ALA A 88 5.98 -10.60 1.91
N LEU A 89 5.05 -11.54 2.19
CA LEU A 89 5.29 -12.97 2.00
C LEU A 89 5.64 -13.31 0.55
N ARG A 90 4.93 -12.75 -0.43
CA ARG A 90 5.22 -12.96 -1.86
C ARG A 90 6.61 -12.48 -2.30
N SER A 91 7.25 -11.61 -1.53
CA SER A 91 8.65 -11.20 -1.82
C SER A 91 9.67 -12.30 -1.49
N LEU A 92 9.28 -13.29 -0.67
CA LEU A 92 10.16 -14.36 -0.19
C LEU A 92 10.06 -15.65 -1.04
N GLY A 93 8.98 -15.82 -1.81
CA GLY A 93 8.78 -17.03 -2.59
C GLY A 93 7.47 -17.07 -3.37
N ASN A 94 7.34 -18.09 -4.22
CA ASN A 94 6.14 -18.33 -5.00
C ASN A 94 5.17 -19.24 -4.24
N PHE A 95 4.48 -18.69 -3.24
CA PHE A 95 3.48 -19.40 -2.45
C PHE A 95 2.13 -19.45 -3.17
N SER A 96 1.44 -20.58 -3.04
CA SER A 96 0.06 -20.73 -3.47
C SER A 96 -0.86 -19.79 -2.69
N VAL A 97 -2.03 -19.50 -3.27
CA VAL A 97 -3.06 -18.71 -2.60
C VAL A 97 -3.49 -19.37 -1.28
N MET A 98 -3.60 -20.70 -1.25
CA MET A 98 -3.99 -21.44 -0.05
C MET A 98 -2.96 -21.31 1.08
N GLU A 99 -1.66 -21.41 0.78
CA GLU A 99 -0.59 -21.23 1.77
C GLU A 99 -0.63 -19.81 2.38
N LEU A 100 -0.80 -18.79 1.55
CA LEU A 100 -0.89 -17.40 2.00
C LEU A 100 -2.13 -17.16 2.87
N GLU A 101 -3.31 -17.65 2.45
CA GLU A 101 -4.53 -17.49 3.25
C GLU A 101 -4.47 -18.28 4.56
N SER A 102 -3.83 -19.45 4.55
CA SER A 102 -3.58 -20.25 5.76
C SER A 102 -2.70 -19.47 6.75
N ALA A 103 -1.56 -18.93 6.29
CA ALA A 103 -0.67 -18.12 7.11
C ALA A 103 -1.35 -16.86 7.67
N LEU A 104 -2.11 -16.13 6.85
CA LEU A 104 -2.83 -14.94 7.30
C LEU A 104 -3.94 -15.26 8.31
N SER A 105 -4.63 -16.38 8.11
CA SER A 105 -5.67 -16.84 9.03
C SER A 105 -5.10 -17.33 10.35
N SER A 106 -3.92 -17.96 10.32
CA SER A 106 -3.24 -18.43 11.53
C SER A 106 -2.80 -17.27 12.41
N LEU A 107 -2.28 -16.18 11.82
CA LEU A 107 -1.94 -14.96 12.56
C LEU A 107 -3.15 -14.38 13.30
N LYS A 108 -4.32 -14.36 12.64
CA LYS A 108 -5.59 -13.95 13.27
C LYS A 108 -6.01 -14.89 14.41
N ALA A 109 -5.75 -16.18 14.27
CA ALA A 109 -6.02 -17.18 15.28
C ALA A 109 -4.97 -17.23 16.41
N GLY A 110 -3.92 -16.41 16.33
CA GLY A 110 -2.85 -16.39 17.33
C GLY A 110 -1.77 -17.45 17.14
N ASP A 111 -1.73 -18.12 15.99
CA ASP A 111 -0.72 -19.13 15.66
C ASP A 111 0.31 -18.59 14.66
N PRO A 112 1.57 -18.36 15.08
CA PRO A 112 2.61 -17.85 14.19
C PRO A 112 3.19 -18.94 13.27
N ARG A 113 3.00 -20.23 13.55
CA ARG A 113 3.76 -21.31 12.90
C ARG A 113 3.56 -21.36 11.38
N PRO A 114 2.33 -21.29 10.83
CA PRO A 114 2.17 -21.31 9.38
C PRO A 114 2.84 -20.13 8.68
N PHE A 115 2.85 -18.94 9.31
CA PHE A 115 3.59 -17.78 8.80
C PHE A 115 5.11 -18.04 8.83
N LEU A 116 5.65 -18.47 9.98
CA LEU A 116 7.09 -18.71 10.15
C LEU A 116 7.59 -19.81 9.21
N ASN A 117 6.79 -20.85 8.95
CA ASN A 117 7.12 -21.92 8.00
C ASN A 117 7.29 -21.38 6.59
N LEU A 118 6.48 -20.40 6.16
CA LEU A 118 6.66 -19.75 4.85
C LEU A 118 7.92 -18.88 4.81
N VAL A 119 8.25 -18.21 5.91
CA VAL A 119 9.40 -17.28 5.96
C VAL A 119 10.74 -18.01 6.04
N PHE A 120 10.83 -19.03 6.89
CA PHE A 120 12.10 -19.67 7.23
C PHE A 120 12.25 -21.09 6.66
N GLY A 121 11.20 -21.63 6.02
CA GLY A 121 11.24 -22.99 5.48
C GLY A 121 11.42 -24.04 6.56
N THR A 122 10.92 -23.79 7.78
CA THR A 122 10.93 -24.76 8.87
C THR A 122 9.94 -25.88 8.55
N SER A 123 10.42 -26.86 7.80
CA SER A 123 9.85 -28.20 7.77
C SER A 123 9.96 -28.78 9.19
N GLU A 124 8.84 -29.20 9.77
CA GLU A 124 8.86 -30.17 10.88
C GLU A 124 9.58 -31.46 10.44
#